data_AF-A0A1H3VII7-F1
#
_entry.id   AF-A0A1H3VII7-F1
#
_cell.length_a   1.000
_cell.length_b   1.000
_cell.length_c   1.000
_cell.angle_alpha   90.00
_cell.angle_beta   90.00
_cell.angle_gamma   90.00
#
_symmetry.space_group_name_H-M   'P 1'
#
loop_
_entity.id
_entity.type
_entity.pdbx_description
1 polymer ?
#
loop_
_entity_poly.entity_id
_entity_poly.type
_entity_poly.pdbx_seq_one_letter_code
_entity_poly.pdbx_strand_id
1 'polypeptide(L)'
;MLRTVYLILILLGVNTVLYSQEISLFEQFNGRYDYTAIGNTLNPAENNLDHSFCEPLASSQADLNLDTNCTIIAAYLYWAGSGSGDLEVNFNDTPIVADYTYTTNYSDATYGTLTYFACMANVTDLILSSGNGSYTLSDLDITNILLSIPGYCENRTNFAGWSLYIVYENPALPLNQVNLFQGLEIINRNVQEKIIVLENVNVLDNDDAKIGFLAWEGDNALNYGESLSINGNIISNPPLNAADNAFNGTNSFTNSTTFYNGDLDVYNIENNIAIGDTSVDIKLTTGGYDSNGFFQADLILLNNIITVLNSQLPDATITIDAYYTTCGTRDLEIDFTVHNLNSTDILPTNTPIAFYANNALIGVTATLEPIAIGASESNTVTFQIQNSIPDNFNLTVIVDDNGTGTGSVIEIIETNNTAIQDISLIPLPEVIPLDPLTNCDLTNNTAIFDLTEIESQIDGSYSNLYYFLSIADLQTHFNPINLTNYYQSLTTPQTIYLKAETSSCYAIYTFELLTENCPPFIPEGFSPNNDGINDHFNITGLYTIFEKHKLLIYNRWGTLIFEGNNDLKWYGIANRGINDGHRVPTGTYFYVLHLNDDKYKPMTGWVYLNY
;
A
#
# COMPACT_ATOMS: atom_id res chain seq x y z
N MET A 1 24.95 -7.09 -49.35
CA MET A 1 26.00 -6.37 -48.61
C MET A 1 25.42 -6.07 -47.22
N LEU A 2 25.55 -7.04 -46.31
CA LEU A 2 25.03 -6.94 -44.93
C LEU A 2 25.91 -5.95 -44.17
N ARG A 3 25.31 -4.91 -43.57
CA ARG A 3 26.00 -3.98 -42.66
C ARG A 3 25.79 -4.48 -41.23
N THR A 4 26.86 -5.01 -40.64
CA THR A 4 26.94 -5.33 -39.22
C THR A 4 27.18 -4.04 -38.43
N VAL A 5 26.30 -3.73 -37.48
CA VAL A 5 26.44 -2.62 -36.52
C VAL A 5 27.03 -3.20 -35.24
N TYR A 6 28.20 -2.71 -34.82
CA TYR A 6 28.79 -3.03 -33.52
C TYR A 6 28.30 -2.00 -32.48
N LEU A 7 27.64 -2.49 -31.44
CA LEU A 7 27.28 -1.70 -30.25
C LEU A 7 28.44 -1.80 -29.25
N ILE A 8 29.17 -0.70 -29.04
CA ILE A 8 30.21 -0.61 -28.01
C ILE A 8 29.53 -0.17 -26.71
N LEU A 9 29.45 -1.08 -25.74
CA LEU A 9 29.00 -0.79 -24.38
C LEU A 9 30.20 -0.25 -23.59
N ILE A 10 30.19 1.05 -23.28
CA ILE A 10 31.18 1.67 -22.40
C ILE A 10 30.68 1.49 -20.96
N LEU A 11 31.28 0.55 -20.22
CA LEU A 11 31.13 0.45 -18.77
C LEU A 11 31.90 1.63 -18.16
N LEU A 12 31.17 2.66 -17.71
CA LEU A 12 31.71 3.69 -16.82
C LEU A 12 31.82 3.07 -15.43
N GLY A 13 33.04 2.64 -15.06
CA GLY A 13 33.37 2.26 -13.69
C GLY A 13 33.25 3.49 -12.79
N VAL A 14 32.22 3.52 -11.96
CA VAL A 14 32.11 4.47 -10.85
C VAL A 14 33.09 4.00 -9.80
N ASN A 15 34.22 4.70 -9.65
CA ASN A 15 35.08 4.53 -8.47
C ASN A 15 34.35 5.19 -7.29
N THR A 16 33.64 4.39 -6.50
CA THR A 16 33.21 4.83 -5.17
C THR A 16 34.44 4.87 -4.28
N VAL A 17 34.69 6.02 -3.67
CA VAL A 17 35.70 6.15 -2.62
C VAL A 17 35.16 5.38 -1.41
N LEU A 18 35.79 4.26 -1.06
CA LEU A 18 35.43 3.45 0.10
C LEU A 18 35.95 4.14 1.36
N TYR A 19 35.04 4.73 2.12
CA TYR A 19 35.28 5.11 3.51
C TYR A 19 35.11 3.87 4.41
N SER A 20 35.73 3.86 5.59
CA SER A 20 35.42 2.87 6.64
C SER A 20 33.91 2.82 6.84
N GLN A 21 33.38 1.60 6.92
CA GLN A 21 31.96 1.34 6.98
C GLN A 21 31.54 1.30 8.44
N GLU A 22 30.76 2.29 8.85
CA GLU A 22 30.28 2.45 10.23
C GLU A 22 29.53 1.21 10.70
N ILE A 23 29.72 0.83 11.97
CA ILE A 23 28.92 -0.23 12.59
C ILE A 23 27.47 0.25 12.65
N SER A 24 26.57 -0.50 12.03
CA SER A 24 25.13 -0.19 11.99
C SER A 24 24.28 -1.45 12.15
N LEU A 25 23.01 -1.28 12.51
CA LEU A 25 22.09 -2.39 12.74
C LEU A 25 21.93 -3.20 11.44
N PHE A 26 22.27 -4.48 11.50
CA PHE A 26 22.13 -5.41 10.39
C PHE A 26 20.84 -6.21 10.51
N GLU A 27 20.62 -6.85 11.65
CA GLU A 27 19.45 -7.70 11.85
C GLU A 27 18.99 -7.67 13.31
N GLN A 28 17.68 -7.80 13.51
CA GLN A 28 17.03 -7.79 14.81
C GLN A 28 16.09 -8.99 14.93
N PHE A 29 16.15 -9.67 16.08
CA PHE A 29 15.30 -10.80 16.40
C PHE A 29 14.52 -10.52 17.69
N ASN A 30 13.20 -10.53 17.61
CA ASN A 30 12.30 -10.26 18.74
C ASN A 30 11.58 -11.55 19.17
N GLY A 31 11.81 -12.01 20.39
CA GLY A 31 11.23 -13.28 20.87
C GLY A 31 12.03 -13.91 21.98
N ARG A 32 11.88 -15.22 22.19
CA ARG A 32 12.67 -15.94 23.21
C ARG A 32 14.02 -16.36 22.66
N TYR A 33 14.78 -15.37 22.21
CA TYR A 33 16.04 -15.55 21.50
C TYR A 33 17.24 -15.20 22.38
N ASP A 34 18.34 -15.88 22.09
CA ASP A 34 19.68 -15.57 22.56
C ASP A 34 20.67 -16.01 21.47
N TYR A 35 21.97 -15.79 21.67
CA TYR A 35 23.01 -16.17 20.74
C TYR A 35 24.18 -16.87 21.43
N THR A 36 24.93 -17.62 20.62
CA THR A 36 26.26 -18.14 20.94
C THR A 36 27.19 -17.89 19.76
N ALA A 37 28.50 -18.03 19.96
CA ALA A 37 29.46 -17.92 18.88
C ALA A 37 30.56 -18.97 18.99
N ILE A 38 31.08 -19.38 17.83
CA ILE A 38 32.29 -20.18 17.71
C ILE A 38 33.25 -19.47 16.76
N GLY A 39 34.52 -19.80 16.78
CA GLY A 39 35.49 -19.21 15.87
C GLY A 39 36.89 -19.64 16.20
N ASN A 40 37.80 -19.45 15.24
CA ASN A 40 39.21 -19.65 15.49
C ASN A 40 40.07 -18.68 14.68
N THR A 41 41.28 -18.41 15.17
CA THR A 41 42.29 -17.65 14.45
C THR A 41 43.01 -18.54 13.44
N LEU A 42 43.60 -17.95 12.41
CA LEU A 42 44.57 -18.59 11.53
C LEU A 42 45.99 -18.12 11.84
N ASN A 43 46.19 -17.29 12.86
CA ASN A 43 47.52 -16.98 13.37
C ASN A 43 48.03 -18.13 14.24
N PRO A 44 49.26 -18.64 14.03
CA PRO A 44 49.84 -19.71 14.85
C PRO A 44 50.18 -19.27 16.29
N ALA A 45 50.39 -17.97 16.50
CA ALA A 45 50.70 -17.33 17.77
C ALA A 45 50.32 -15.85 17.71
N GLU A 46 50.36 -15.14 18.83
CA GLU A 46 50.22 -13.69 18.88
C GLU A 46 51.39 -13.01 18.14
N ASN A 47 51.10 -12.18 17.14
CA ASN A 47 52.09 -11.57 16.25
C ASN A 47 53.09 -10.63 16.99
N ASN A 48 52.69 -10.00 18.09
CA ASN A 48 53.57 -9.16 18.90
C ASN A 48 54.56 -9.97 19.78
N LEU A 49 54.24 -11.22 20.09
CA LEU A 49 55.08 -12.11 20.92
C LEU A 49 55.95 -13.07 20.11
N ASP A 50 55.47 -13.57 18.97
CA ASP A 50 56.21 -14.49 18.10
C ASP A 50 56.42 -13.91 16.70
N HIS A 51 57.68 -13.61 16.38
CA HIS A 51 58.07 -12.92 15.15
C HIS A 51 58.51 -13.89 14.05
N SER A 52 58.33 -15.20 14.24
CA SER A 52 58.81 -16.24 13.33
C SER A 52 57.87 -16.50 12.15
N PHE A 53 56.63 -15.97 12.19
CA PHE A 53 55.63 -16.17 11.16
C PHE A 53 55.15 -14.83 10.58
N CYS A 54 54.68 -14.90 9.34
CA CYS A 54 54.02 -13.81 8.63
C CYS A 54 52.89 -14.36 7.74
N GLU A 55 52.76 -15.69 7.61
CA GLU A 55 51.71 -16.33 6.80
C GLU A 55 50.67 -16.95 7.74
N PRO A 56 49.38 -16.96 7.36
CA PRO A 56 48.34 -17.63 8.10
C PRO A 56 48.47 -19.17 8.01
N LEU A 57 47.87 -19.88 8.96
CA LEU A 57 47.60 -21.30 8.87
C LEU A 57 46.69 -21.59 7.67
N ALA A 58 46.85 -22.76 7.05
CA ALA A 58 46.02 -23.15 5.90
C ALA A 58 44.55 -23.40 6.26
N SER A 59 44.27 -23.71 7.53
CA SER A 59 42.91 -23.90 8.05
C SER A 59 42.90 -23.83 9.58
N SER A 60 41.74 -23.56 10.16
CA SER A 60 41.49 -23.66 11.59
C SER A 60 40.06 -24.14 11.86
N GLN A 61 39.81 -24.64 13.07
CA GLN A 61 38.59 -25.36 13.40
C GLN A 61 38.01 -24.93 14.76
N ALA A 62 36.69 -24.92 14.89
CA ALA A 62 35.98 -24.69 16.16
C ALA A 62 34.75 -25.60 16.27
N ASP A 63 34.36 -25.96 17.50
CA ASP A 63 33.25 -26.88 17.77
C ASP A 63 31.98 -26.13 18.16
N LEU A 64 30.87 -26.43 17.48
CA LEU A 64 29.53 -26.02 17.89
C LEU A 64 28.89 -27.10 18.77
N ASN A 65 28.51 -26.70 19.98
CA ASN A 65 27.76 -27.54 20.90
C ASN A 65 26.58 -26.75 21.50
N LEU A 66 25.49 -26.67 20.74
CA LEU A 66 24.24 -26.02 21.16
C LEU A 66 23.34 -27.02 21.90
N ASP A 67 22.67 -26.60 22.97
CA ASP A 67 21.76 -27.46 23.71
C ASP A 67 20.55 -27.90 22.87
N THR A 68 20.04 -29.12 23.14
CA THR A 68 18.95 -29.72 22.34
C THR A 68 17.59 -29.03 22.46
N ASN A 69 17.41 -28.16 23.45
CA ASN A 69 16.21 -27.34 23.63
C ASN A 69 16.29 -26.00 22.87
N CYS A 70 17.43 -25.70 22.26
CA CYS A 70 17.63 -24.52 21.43
C CYS A 70 17.34 -24.85 19.96
N THR A 71 16.60 -23.97 19.30
CA THR A 71 16.30 -24.07 17.86
C THR A 71 17.06 -22.96 17.14
N ILE A 72 17.91 -23.30 16.17
CA ILE A 72 18.67 -22.30 15.40
C ILE A 72 17.70 -21.48 14.55
N ILE A 73 17.82 -20.16 14.64
CA ILE A 73 17.05 -19.18 13.87
C ILE A 73 17.89 -18.59 12.75
N ALA A 74 19.15 -18.25 13.05
CA ALA A 74 20.07 -17.69 12.08
C ALA A 74 21.52 -18.06 12.41
N ALA A 75 22.38 -18.11 11.39
CA ALA A 75 23.82 -18.26 11.53
C ALA A 75 24.60 -17.42 10.51
N TYR A 76 25.55 -16.62 11.00
CA TYR A 76 26.36 -15.69 10.20
C TYR A 76 27.84 -16.00 10.36
N LEU A 77 28.48 -16.39 9.25
CA LEU A 77 29.91 -16.64 9.18
C LEU A 77 30.64 -15.33 8.87
N TYR A 78 31.60 -14.97 9.71
CA TYR A 78 32.51 -13.84 9.51
C TYR A 78 33.92 -14.36 9.28
N TRP A 79 34.65 -13.75 8.36
CA TRP A 79 36.09 -13.94 8.22
C TRP A 79 36.77 -12.63 7.85
N ALA A 80 38.01 -12.46 8.28
CA ALA A 80 38.74 -11.22 8.10
C ALA A 80 40.24 -11.48 7.99
N GLY A 81 40.96 -10.46 7.51
CA GLY A 81 42.42 -10.49 7.48
C GLY A 81 43.05 -9.24 6.91
N SER A 82 44.38 -9.31 6.77
CA SER A 82 45.17 -8.25 6.15
C SER A 82 45.00 -8.20 4.63
N GLY A 83 44.96 -7.00 4.07
CA GLY A 83 44.83 -6.76 2.63
C GLY A 83 43.45 -6.30 2.18
N SER A 84 43.25 -6.32 0.87
CA SER A 84 41.98 -5.96 0.23
C SER A 84 40.94 -7.09 0.22
N GLY A 85 41.32 -8.30 0.67
CA GLY A 85 40.38 -9.39 0.91
C GLY A 85 40.45 -10.57 -0.04
N ASP A 86 40.21 -11.73 0.57
CA ASP A 86 39.74 -12.95 -0.07
C ASP A 86 38.24 -13.06 0.21
N LEU A 87 37.43 -13.02 -0.86
CA LEU A 87 35.97 -12.92 -0.75
C LEU A 87 35.28 -14.28 -0.84
N GLU A 88 36.06 -15.36 -1.00
CA GLU A 88 35.58 -16.72 -1.08
C GLU A 88 36.45 -17.62 -0.19
N VAL A 89 35.82 -18.39 0.69
CA VAL A 89 36.49 -19.34 1.59
C VAL A 89 35.78 -20.69 1.54
N ASN A 90 36.42 -21.75 2.02
CA ASN A 90 35.76 -23.02 2.24
C ASN A 90 35.37 -23.16 3.71
N PHE A 91 34.11 -23.53 3.96
CA PHE A 91 33.59 -23.83 5.29
C PHE A 91 33.02 -25.25 5.31
N ASN A 92 33.67 -26.16 6.03
CA ASN A 92 33.42 -27.60 5.95
C ASN A 92 33.38 -28.13 4.49
N ASP A 93 34.45 -27.84 3.74
CA ASP A 93 34.62 -28.20 2.32
C ASP A 93 33.54 -27.63 1.37
N THR A 94 32.69 -26.71 1.86
CA THR A 94 31.68 -26.01 1.06
C THR A 94 32.18 -24.60 0.73
N PRO A 95 32.27 -24.21 -0.55
CA PRO A 95 32.63 -22.85 -0.93
C PRO A 95 31.57 -21.86 -0.46
N ILE A 96 32.00 -20.82 0.25
CA ILE A 96 31.18 -19.71 0.75
C ILE A 96 31.73 -18.42 0.15
N VAL A 97 30.86 -17.66 -0.49
CA VAL A 97 31.16 -16.32 -1.03
C VAL A 97 30.56 -15.29 -0.09
N ALA A 98 31.27 -14.19 0.14
CA ALA A 98 30.81 -13.10 1.00
C ALA A 98 29.52 -12.46 0.44
N ASP A 99 28.50 -12.34 1.30
CA ASP A 99 27.31 -11.51 1.05
C ASP A 99 27.64 -10.03 1.26
N TYR A 100 28.49 -9.74 2.26
CA TYR A 100 28.95 -8.40 2.60
C TYR A 100 30.46 -8.36 2.73
N THR A 101 31.06 -7.25 2.28
CA THR A 101 32.51 -7.01 2.37
C THR A 101 32.78 -5.60 2.89
N TYR A 102 33.57 -5.56 3.95
CA TYR A 102 33.99 -4.37 4.66
C TYR A 102 35.49 -4.17 4.46
N THR A 103 35.92 -2.92 4.34
CA THR A 103 37.34 -2.58 4.33
C THR A 103 37.61 -1.35 5.18
N THR A 104 38.79 -1.30 5.80
CA THR A 104 39.28 -0.12 6.51
C THR A 104 40.77 0.04 6.28
N ASN A 105 41.27 1.25 6.55
CA ASN A 105 42.65 1.64 6.23
C ASN A 105 43.36 2.17 7.46
N TYR A 106 44.53 1.62 7.76
CA TYR A 106 45.48 2.17 8.70
C TYR A 106 46.54 2.97 7.96
N SER A 107 46.70 4.25 8.34
CA SER A 107 47.75 5.11 7.78
C SER A 107 49.02 5.00 8.62
N ASP A 108 49.94 4.15 8.17
CA ASP A 108 51.24 4.00 8.80
C ASP A 108 52.25 5.05 8.29
N ALA A 109 53.07 5.59 9.20
CA ALA A 109 54.04 6.63 8.86
C ALA A 109 55.22 6.12 8.01
N THR A 110 55.54 4.82 8.10
CA THR A 110 56.69 4.18 7.45
C THR A 110 56.27 3.42 6.20
N TYR A 111 55.19 2.64 6.30
CA TYR A 111 54.75 1.71 5.25
C TYR A 111 53.58 2.24 4.41
N GLY A 112 53.07 3.43 4.72
CA GLY A 112 51.94 4.03 4.02
C GLY A 112 50.60 3.41 4.44
N THR A 113 49.63 3.41 3.54
CA THR A 113 48.31 2.87 3.83
C THR A 113 48.32 1.35 3.80
N LEU A 114 47.96 0.73 4.93
CA LEU A 114 47.68 -0.70 5.06
C LEU A 114 46.16 -0.88 5.10
N THR A 115 45.63 -1.81 4.30
CA THR A 115 44.20 -2.09 4.18
C THR A 115 43.87 -3.40 4.89
N TYR A 116 42.72 -3.46 5.53
CA TYR A 116 42.19 -4.67 6.15
C TYR A 116 40.77 -4.90 5.66
N PHE A 117 40.35 -6.16 5.61
CA PHE A 117 39.02 -6.52 5.17
C PHE A 117 38.33 -7.41 6.21
N ALA A 118 37.00 -7.41 6.14
CA ALA A 118 36.15 -8.38 6.79
C ALA A 118 35.00 -8.73 5.85
N CYS A 119 34.53 -9.96 5.93
CA CYS A 119 33.47 -10.52 5.13
C CYS A 119 32.43 -11.15 6.04
N MET A 120 31.18 -11.19 5.57
CA MET A 120 30.09 -11.90 6.21
C MET A 120 29.31 -12.68 5.15
N ALA A 121 28.90 -13.90 5.49
CA ALA A 121 27.94 -14.69 4.73
C ALA A 121 26.88 -15.31 5.64
N ASN A 122 25.63 -15.33 5.20
CA ASN A 122 24.56 -16.08 5.85
C ASN A 122 24.71 -17.57 5.53
N VAL A 123 25.00 -18.37 6.55
CA VAL A 123 25.20 -19.82 6.44
C VAL A 123 24.14 -20.62 7.18
N THR A 124 22.99 -20.00 7.48
CA THR A 124 21.92 -20.60 8.31
C THR A 124 21.52 -21.98 7.83
N ASP A 125 21.25 -22.16 6.54
CA ASP A 125 20.86 -23.47 5.97
C ASP A 125 21.96 -24.53 6.10
N LEU A 126 23.23 -24.13 5.97
CA LEU A 126 24.36 -25.03 6.12
C LEU A 126 24.47 -25.52 7.57
N ILE A 127 24.31 -24.62 8.55
CA ILE A 127 24.35 -24.97 9.98
C ILE A 127 23.13 -25.80 10.37
N LEU A 128 21.93 -25.47 9.88
CA LEU A 128 20.71 -26.26 10.12
C LEU A 128 20.85 -27.71 9.61
N SER A 129 21.50 -27.88 8.46
CA SER A 129 21.73 -29.21 7.89
C SER A 129 22.84 -30.00 8.60
N SER A 130 23.86 -29.31 9.12
CA SER A 130 25.05 -29.92 9.71
C SER A 130 24.90 -30.20 11.21
N GLY A 131 24.21 -29.31 11.94
CA GLY A 131 23.98 -29.41 13.38
C GLY A 131 25.23 -29.20 14.24
N ASN A 132 25.21 -29.69 15.47
CA ASN A 132 26.39 -29.69 16.35
C ASN A 132 27.52 -30.53 15.74
N GLY A 133 28.75 -30.04 15.87
CA GLY A 133 29.92 -30.69 15.30
C GLY A 133 31.09 -29.74 15.18
N SER A 134 32.12 -30.21 14.50
CA SER A 134 33.32 -29.43 14.24
C SER A 134 33.21 -28.72 12.90
N TYR A 135 33.55 -27.44 12.89
CA TYR A 135 33.49 -26.58 11.72
C TYR A 135 34.89 -26.06 11.38
N THR A 136 35.34 -26.34 10.17
CA THR A 136 36.66 -25.95 9.66
C THR A 136 36.52 -24.88 8.60
N LEU A 137 37.25 -23.78 8.77
CA LEU A 137 37.45 -22.80 7.70
C LEU A 137 38.82 -23.04 7.05
N SER A 138 38.85 -23.05 5.73
CA SER A 138 40.06 -23.19 4.92
C SER A 138 40.03 -22.28 3.69
N ASP A 139 41.15 -22.22 2.98
CA ASP A 139 41.32 -21.49 1.72
C ASP A 139 41.14 -19.97 1.83
N LEU A 140 41.31 -19.39 3.03
CA LEU A 140 41.49 -17.96 3.22
C LEU A 140 42.94 -17.57 2.89
N ASP A 141 43.20 -17.13 1.66
CA ASP A 141 44.57 -16.86 1.18
C ASP A 141 44.90 -15.36 1.08
N ILE A 142 45.64 -14.88 2.07
CA ILE A 142 46.22 -13.52 2.09
C ILE A 142 47.74 -13.53 1.95
N THR A 143 48.34 -14.69 1.65
CA THR A 143 49.80 -14.92 1.67
C THR A 143 50.53 -13.97 0.71
N ASN A 144 50.02 -13.84 -0.52
CA ASN A 144 50.63 -12.97 -1.53
C ASN A 144 50.62 -11.48 -1.11
N ILE A 145 49.59 -11.05 -0.38
CA ILE A 145 49.51 -9.67 0.13
C ILE A 145 50.54 -9.45 1.23
N LEU A 146 50.63 -10.36 2.20
CA LEU A 146 51.59 -10.27 3.30
C LEU A 146 53.06 -10.26 2.80
N LEU A 147 53.36 -11.04 1.75
CA LEU A 147 54.68 -11.06 1.13
C LEU A 147 55.00 -9.80 0.31
N SER A 148 53.99 -9.17 -0.30
CA SER A 148 54.20 -8.02 -1.19
C SER A 148 54.20 -6.68 -0.45
N ILE A 149 53.58 -6.62 0.74
CA ILE A 149 53.47 -5.41 1.55
C ILE A 149 54.06 -5.71 2.94
N PRO A 150 55.36 -5.39 3.18
CA PRO A 150 56.04 -5.76 4.42
C PRO A 150 55.45 -5.10 5.67
N GLY A 151 54.71 -3.99 5.50
CA GLY A 151 54.13 -3.24 6.60
C GLY A 151 53.23 -4.07 7.52
N TYR A 152 52.49 -5.06 7.01
CA TYR A 152 51.65 -5.90 7.87
C TYR A 152 52.48 -6.68 8.90
N CYS A 153 53.53 -7.35 8.45
CA CYS A 153 54.35 -8.19 9.34
C CYS A 153 55.39 -7.40 10.12
N GLU A 154 55.94 -6.33 9.56
CA GLU A 154 56.91 -5.47 10.27
C GLU A 154 56.24 -4.63 11.37
N ASN A 155 54.97 -4.23 11.19
CA ASN A 155 54.20 -3.54 12.22
C ASN A 155 53.52 -4.48 13.22
N ARG A 156 53.59 -5.80 13.02
CA ARG A 156 52.85 -6.79 13.82
C ARG A 156 51.33 -6.54 13.77
N THR A 157 50.83 -6.31 12.56
CA THR A 157 49.41 -6.15 12.25
C THR A 157 48.99 -7.14 11.17
N ASN A 158 49.60 -8.33 11.16
CA ASN A 158 49.22 -9.42 10.26
C ASN A 158 48.27 -10.37 10.98
N PHE A 159 47.07 -10.56 10.42
CA PHE A 159 46.09 -11.50 10.94
C PHE A 159 45.25 -12.15 9.85
N ALA A 160 44.70 -13.31 10.19
CA ALA A 160 43.51 -13.86 9.56
C ALA A 160 42.73 -14.69 10.58
N GLY A 161 41.41 -14.70 10.47
CA GLY A 161 40.56 -15.45 11.39
C GLY A 161 39.11 -15.50 10.96
N TRP A 162 38.31 -16.27 11.70
CA TRP A 162 36.88 -16.40 11.44
C TRP A 162 36.08 -16.62 12.72
N SER A 163 34.80 -16.27 12.64
CA SER A 163 33.80 -16.59 13.66
C SER A 163 32.46 -16.92 13.03
N LEU A 164 31.60 -17.60 13.77
CA LEU A 164 30.24 -17.93 13.42
C LEU A 164 29.36 -17.53 14.59
N TYR A 165 28.49 -16.55 14.38
CA TYR A 165 27.42 -16.23 15.32
C TYR A 165 26.20 -17.09 15.01
N ILE A 166 25.58 -17.66 16.04
CA ILE A 166 24.36 -18.45 15.94
C ILE A 166 23.32 -17.83 16.86
N VAL A 167 22.22 -17.34 16.28
CA VAL A 167 21.03 -16.91 17.02
C VAL A 167 20.08 -18.09 17.13
N TYR A 168 19.58 -18.35 18.34
CA TYR A 168 18.71 -19.47 18.63
C TYR A 168 17.51 -19.07 19.49
N GLU A 169 16.40 -19.79 19.31
CA GLU A 169 15.23 -19.74 20.17
C GLU A 169 15.33 -20.77 21.29
N ASN A 170 15.00 -20.37 22.51
CA ASN A 170 14.83 -21.30 23.62
C ASN A 170 13.59 -20.88 24.45
N PRO A 171 12.55 -21.74 24.57
CA PRO A 171 11.32 -21.40 25.28
C PRO A 171 11.50 -21.04 26.77
N ALA A 172 12.63 -21.38 27.37
CA ALA A 172 12.95 -21.03 28.77
C ALA A 172 13.50 -19.61 28.94
N LEU A 173 13.91 -18.94 27.86
CA LEU A 173 14.41 -17.56 27.90
C LEU A 173 13.27 -16.56 28.09
N PRO A 174 13.53 -15.39 28.72
CA PRO A 174 12.62 -14.26 28.66
C PRO A 174 12.43 -13.76 27.22
N LEU A 175 11.46 -12.86 27.01
CA LEU A 175 11.31 -12.17 25.74
C LEU A 175 12.43 -11.14 25.63
N ASN A 176 13.28 -11.36 24.64
CA ASN A 176 14.48 -10.58 24.38
C ASN A 176 14.42 -9.99 22.98
N GLN A 177 15.16 -8.91 22.81
CA GLN A 177 15.57 -8.39 21.54
C GLN A 177 17.06 -8.70 21.35
N VAL A 178 17.38 -9.45 20.30
CA VAL A 178 18.76 -9.70 19.87
C VAL A 178 19.05 -8.80 18.68
N ASN A 179 19.96 -7.85 18.83
CA ASN A 179 20.38 -6.95 17.75
C ASN A 179 21.80 -7.28 17.32
N LEU A 180 22.00 -7.58 16.04
CA LEU A 180 23.30 -7.76 15.42
C LEU A 180 23.65 -6.52 14.61
N PHE A 181 24.74 -5.86 14.98
CA PHE A 181 25.31 -4.71 14.28
C PHE A 181 26.61 -5.14 13.62
N GLN A 182 26.88 -4.71 12.39
CA GLN A 182 28.10 -5.09 11.68
C GLN A 182 28.67 -3.94 10.85
N GLY A 183 29.95 -4.06 10.51
CA GLY A 183 30.75 -3.02 9.86
C GLY A 183 32.23 -3.37 9.91
N LEU A 184 33.11 -2.39 9.71
CA LEU A 184 34.52 -2.54 10.05
C LEU A 184 35.13 -1.20 10.41
N GLU A 185 35.32 -1.01 11.70
CA GLU A 185 35.80 0.22 12.30
C GLU A 185 37.15 0.01 12.97
N ILE A 186 38.03 1.01 12.85
CA ILE A 186 39.40 0.90 13.32
C ILE A 186 39.67 1.93 14.42
N ILE A 187 40.24 1.45 15.52
CA ILE A 187 40.85 2.25 16.56
C ILE A 187 42.34 1.89 16.61
N ASN A 188 43.21 2.88 16.67
CA ASN A 188 44.65 2.70 16.57
C ASN A 188 45.41 3.90 17.15
N ARG A 189 46.73 3.90 17.03
CA ARG A 189 47.57 5.01 17.49
C ARG A 189 47.20 6.41 16.99
N ASN A 190 46.61 6.52 15.79
CA ASN A 190 46.17 7.78 15.19
C ASN A 190 44.74 8.15 15.61
N VAL A 191 43.91 7.17 15.94
CA VAL A 191 42.51 7.32 16.37
C VAL A 191 42.34 6.50 17.65
N GLN A 192 42.56 7.13 18.79
CA GLN A 192 42.72 6.48 20.10
C GLN A 192 41.40 6.25 20.85
N GLU A 193 40.30 6.73 20.28
CA GLU A 193 38.97 6.64 20.88
C GLU A 193 37.94 6.45 19.77
N LYS A 194 37.00 5.52 19.99
CA LYS A 194 35.83 5.34 19.15
C LYS A 194 34.59 5.23 20.04
N ILE A 195 33.54 5.94 19.66
CA ILE A 195 32.22 5.85 20.28
C ILE A 195 31.24 5.34 19.22
N ILE A 196 30.46 4.33 19.59
CA ILE A 196 29.38 3.75 18.79
C ILE A 196 28.11 3.90 19.63
N VAL A 197 27.08 4.49 19.05
CA VAL A 197 25.79 4.68 19.72
C VAL A 197 24.81 3.67 19.13
N LEU A 198 24.29 2.79 19.97
CA LEU A 198 23.17 1.92 19.61
C LEU A 198 21.88 2.68 19.89
N GLU A 199 21.14 3.06 18.86
CA GLU A 199 19.84 3.74 18.99
C GLU A 199 18.69 2.72 19.04
N ASN A 200 17.51 3.15 19.50
CA ASN A 200 16.27 2.36 19.56
C ASN A 200 16.36 1.08 20.42
N VAL A 201 17.14 1.14 21.49
CA VAL A 201 17.37 -0.02 22.38
C VAL A 201 16.24 -0.21 23.41
N ASN A 202 15.52 0.87 23.76
CA ASN A 202 14.36 0.89 24.68
C ASN A 202 14.42 -0.18 25.79
N VAL A 203 15.34 0.01 26.76
CA VAL A 203 15.55 -0.92 27.87
C VAL A 203 14.36 -0.83 28.84
N LEU A 204 13.59 -1.91 28.97
CA LEU A 204 12.48 -1.98 29.94
C LEU A 204 12.83 -2.87 31.13
N ASP A 205 13.73 -3.82 30.92
CA ASP A 205 14.37 -4.66 31.92
C ASP A 205 15.84 -4.86 31.50
N ASN A 206 16.74 -4.90 32.47
CA ASN A 206 18.17 -5.10 32.25
C ASN A 206 18.67 -6.45 32.74
N ASP A 207 17.83 -7.26 33.39
CA ASP A 207 18.17 -8.61 33.86
C ASP A 207 18.76 -9.45 32.70
N ASP A 208 19.91 -10.08 32.95
CA ASP A 208 20.65 -10.91 31.99
C ASP A 208 21.09 -10.22 30.68
N ALA A 209 21.01 -8.88 30.60
CA ALA A 209 21.46 -8.15 29.43
C ALA A 209 22.96 -8.38 29.16
N LYS A 210 23.31 -8.64 27.90
CA LYS A 210 24.69 -8.92 27.49
C LYS A 210 25.03 -8.33 26.13
N ILE A 211 26.32 -8.15 25.91
CA ILE A 211 26.88 -7.65 24.66
C ILE A 211 28.08 -8.49 24.25
N GLY A 212 28.17 -8.82 22.97
CA GLY A 212 29.27 -9.53 22.35
C GLY A 212 29.99 -8.69 21.32
N PHE A 213 31.28 -8.95 21.17
CA PHE A 213 32.16 -8.25 20.24
C PHE A 213 32.96 -9.25 19.42
N LEU A 214 33.03 -9.01 18.11
CA LEU A 214 34.09 -9.55 17.26
C LEU A 214 35.05 -8.43 16.90
N ALA A 215 36.27 -8.51 17.40
CA ALA A 215 37.35 -7.60 17.05
C ALA A 215 38.54 -8.38 16.48
N TRP A 216 39.35 -7.72 15.67
CA TRP A 216 40.57 -8.27 15.10
C TRP A 216 41.79 -7.40 15.42
N GLU A 217 42.98 -8.00 15.40
CA GLU A 217 44.27 -7.40 15.76
C GLU A 217 44.41 -6.92 17.22
N GLY A 218 43.49 -7.29 18.11
CA GLY A 218 43.69 -7.17 19.56
C GLY A 218 44.74 -8.17 20.08
N ASP A 219 45.64 -7.71 20.94
CA ASP A 219 46.65 -8.56 21.56
C ASP A 219 46.86 -8.32 23.07
N ASN A 220 47.34 -9.35 23.76
CA ASN A 220 47.50 -9.27 25.20
C ASN A 220 48.72 -8.43 25.63
N ALA A 221 49.70 -8.22 24.74
CA ALA A 221 50.99 -7.62 25.08
C ALA A 221 51.05 -6.09 24.96
N LEU A 222 50.11 -5.47 24.23
CA LEU A 222 50.12 -4.05 23.84
C LEU A 222 48.95 -3.24 24.42
N ASN A 223 48.43 -3.65 25.59
CA ASN A 223 47.22 -3.13 26.23
C ASN A 223 47.25 -1.69 26.80
N TYR A 224 48.05 -0.79 26.24
CA TYR A 224 48.26 0.55 26.78
C TYR A 224 47.05 1.45 26.55
N GLY A 225 46.41 1.92 27.63
CA GLY A 225 45.26 2.83 27.53
C GLY A 225 44.00 2.17 26.97
N GLU A 226 43.98 0.83 26.97
CA GLU A 226 42.85 0.07 26.47
C GLU A 226 41.72 0.00 27.47
N SER A 227 40.51 0.20 26.96
CA SER A 227 39.31 -0.03 27.73
C SER A 227 38.12 -0.19 26.80
N LEU A 228 37.11 -0.89 27.32
CA LEU A 228 35.80 -0.98 26.74
C LEU A 228 34.80 -0.49 27.77
N SER A 229 33.94 0.44 27.40
CA SER A 229 32.96 1.05 28.29
C SER A 229 31.56 1.05 27.71
N ILE A 230 30.56 0.85 28.56
CA ILE A 230 29.12 0.90 28.24
C ILE A 230 28.49 2.00 29.09
N ASN A 231 27.85 2.98 28.45
CA ASN A 231 27.29 4.18 29.09
C ASN A 231 28.29 4.87 30.05
N GLY A 232 29.57 4.87 29.65
CA GLY A 232 30.68 5.46 30.41
C GLY A 232 31.26 4.59 31.54
N ASN A 233 30.68 3.41 31.81
CA ASN A 233 31.20 2.46 32.79
C ASN A 233 32.14 1.44 32.12
N ILE A 234 33.36 1.29 32.61
CA ILE A 234 34.32 0.30 32.10
C ILE A 234 33.80 -1.11 32.42
N ILE A 235 33.74 -1.96 31.39
CA ILE A 235 33.32 -3.36 31.50
C ILE A 235 34.52 -4.30 31.44
N SER A 236 34.41 -5.44 32.12
CA SER A 236 35.44 -6.49 32.16
C SER A 236 34.83 -7.84 32.53
N ASN A 237 35.51 -8.93 32.21
CA ASN A 237 35.09 -10.30 32.53
C ASN A 237 36.32 -11.14 32.95
N PRO A 238 36.90 -10.89 34.14
CA PRO A 238 38.05 -11.64 34.62
C PRO A 238 37.70 -13.11 34.87
N PRO A 239 38.64 -14.06 34.64
CA PRO A 239 40.07 -13.81 34.42
C PRO A 239 40.47 -13.57 32.94
N LEU A 240 39.57 -13.71 31.97
CA LEU A 240 39.89 -13.55 30.55
C LEU A 240 40.13 -12.08 30.20
N ASN A 241 39.13 -11.24 30.46
CA ASN A 241 39.10 -9.86 29.99
C ASN A 241 39.28 -8.90 31.16
N ALA A 242 40.48 -8.33 31.27
CA ALA A 242 40.78 -7.33 32.29
C ALA A 242 40.24 -5.96 31.89
N ALA A 243 39.96 -5.10 32.88
CA ALA A 243 39.38 -3.77 32.63
C ALA A 243 40.27 -2.84 31.81
N ASP A 244 41.58 -3.10 31.80
CA ASP A 244 42.60 -2.38 31.04
C ASP A 244 43.19 -3.21 29.89
N ASN A 245 42.54 -4.31 29.50
CA ASN A 245 42.98 -5.20 28.42
C ASN A 245 41.78 -6.00 27.89
N ALA A 246 40.89 -5.31 27.16
CA ALA A 246 39.65 -5.88 26.65
C ALA A 246 39.77 -6.50 25.25
N PHE A 247 40.91 -6.28 24.58
CA PHE A 247 41.20 -6.77 23.23
C PHE A 247 42.51 -7.55 23.25
N ASN A 248 42.46 -8.79 23.72
CA ASN A 248 43.62 -9.50 24.24
C ASN A 248 43.81 -10.91 23.68
N GLY A 249 43.16 -11.25 22.56
CA GLY A 249 43.33 -12.56 21.94
C GLY A 249 42.43 -13.64 22.54
N THR A 250 41.28 -13.29 23.12
CA THR A 250 40.43 -14.24 23.87
C THR A 250 39.12 -14.60 23.18
N ASN A 251 38.54 -15.71 23.64
CA ASN A 251 37.21 -16.14 23.25
C ASN A 251 36.44 -16.57 24.50
N SER A 252 35.55 -15.68 24.96
CA SER A 252 34.71 -15.88 26.15
C SER A 252 33.75 -17.08 26.03
N PHE A 253 33.28 -17.43 24.82
CA PHE A 253 32.33 -18.54 24.63
C PHE A 253 32.97 -19.91 24.89
N THR A 254 34.28 -20.01 24.64
CA THR A 254 35.05 -21.26 24.84
C THR A 254 36.02 -21.17 26.02
N ASN A 255 36.05 -20.04 26.72
CA ASN A 255 37.00 -19.72 27.79
C ASN A 255 38.47 -19.93 27.36
N SER A 256 38.80 -19.43 26.16
CA SER A 256 40.11 -19.59 25.52
C SER A 256 40.91 -18.29 25.52
N THR A 257 42.23 -18.40 25.65
CA THR A 257 43.20 -17.29 25.52
C THR A 257 44.10 -17.45 24.28
N THR A 258 43.66 -18.25 23.31
CA THR A 258 44.44 -18.56 22.11
C THR A 258 43.70 -18.17 20.83
N PHE A 259 42.75 -17.24 20.92
CA PHE A 259 42.13 -16.64 19.74
C PHE A 259 43.05 -15.51 19.25
N TYR A 260 44.30 -15.85 18.92
CA TYR A 260 45.37 -14.88 18.70
C TYR A 260 45.00 -13.83 17.65
N ASN A 261 45.31 -12.56 17.94
CA ASN A 261 45.06 -11.41 17.08
C ASN A 261 43.58 -11.22 16.70
N GLY A 262 42.69 -11.53 17.65
CA GLY A 262 41.29 -11.20 17.59
C GLY A 262 40.61 -11.45 18.93
N ASP A 263 39.36 -11.04 19.05
CA ASP A 263 38.56 -11.21 20.25
C ASP A 263 37.16 -11.64 19.86
N LEU A 264 36.68 -12.70 20.50
CA LEU A 264 35.31 -13.19 20.37
C LEU A 264 34.70 -13.29 21.77
N ASP A 265 34.31 -12.13 22.28
CA ASP A 265 34.02 -11.97 23.69
C ASP A 265 32.58 -11.55 23.97
N VAL A 266 32.13 -11.87 25.17
CA VAL A 266 30.80 -11.51 25.67
C VAL A 266 30.89 -11.01 27.11
N TYR A 267 30.17 -9.93 27.37
CA TYR A 267 30.15 -9.21 28.64
C TYR A 267 28.70 -9.08 29.12
N ASN A 268 28.49 -9.29 30.42
CA ASN A 268 27.23 -8.90 31.06
C ASN A 268 27.20 -7.36 31.19
N ILE A 269 26.08 -6.75 30.80
CA ILE A 269 25.87 -5.30 30.84
C ILE A 269 24.65 -4.89 31.67
N GLU A 270 24.01 -5.81 32.38
CA GLU A 270 22.85 -5.55 33.24
C GLU A 270 23.05 -4.31 34.12
N ASN A 271 24.21 -4.20 34.78
CA ASN A 271 24.52 -3.09 35.68
C ASN A 271 25.09 -1.83 34.99
N ASN A 272 25.16 -1.83 33.66
CA ASN A 272 25.72 -0.75 32.86
C ASN A 272 24.69 -0.07 31.94
N ILE A 273 23.46 -0.59 31.90
CA ILE A 273 22.30 0.01 31.24
C ILE A 273 21.19 0.24 32.28
N ALA A 274 20.34 1.24 32.06
CA ALA A 274 19.23 1.57 32.94
C ALA A 274 17.88 1.41 32.24
N ILE A 275 16.86 1.01 33.01
CA ILE A 275 15.47 1.02 32.53
C ILE A 275 15.11 2.45 32.08
N GLY A 276 14.58 2.55 30.87
CA GLY A 276 14.25 3.80 30.18
C GLY A 276 15.34 4.32 29.25
N ASP A 277 16.51 3.68 29.18
CA ASP A 277 17.53 4.01 28.18
C ASP A 277 16.98 3.73 26.77
N THR A 278 16.95 4.76 25.93
CA THR A 278 16.56 4.66 24.51
C THR A 278 17.77 4.40 23.60
N SER A 279 18.98 4.51 24.14
CA SER A 279 20.23 4.28 23.43
C SER A 279 21.32 3.76 24.38
N VAL A 280 22.33 3.07 23.83
CA VAL A 280 23.49 2.58 24.57
C VAL A 280 24.78 3.08 23.92
N ASP A 281 25.61 3.76 24.70
CA ASP A 281 26.91 4.26 24.27
C ASP A 281 27.99 3.21 24.51
N ILE A 282 28.67 2.81 23.45
CA ILE A 282 29.82 1.89 23.49
C ILE A 282 31.06 2.69 23.17
N LYS A 283 32.03 2.69 24.09
CA LYS A 283 33.29 3.41 23.93
C LYS A 283 34.47 2.45 23.99
N LEU A 284 35.32 2.53 22.98
CA LEU A 284 36.59 1.82 22.88
C LEU A 284 37.72 2.84 23.00
N THR A 285 38.77 2.49 23.75
CA THR A 285 40.02 3.28 23.80
C THR A 285 41.22 2.39 23.57
N THR A 286 42.30 2.99 23.04
CA THR A 286 43.65 2.44 23.01
C THR A 286 44.64 3.60 22.96
N GLY A 287 45.87 3.40 23.40
CA GLY A 287 46.91 4.41 23.43
C GLY A 287 47.31 4.87 24.82
N GLY A 288 48.59 4.68 25.15
CA GLY A 288 49.18 5.13 26.39
C GLY A 288 50.70 5.30 26.26
N TYR A 289 51.32 5.89 27.29
CA TYR A 289 52.77 6.00 27.35
C TYR A 289 53.35 4.87 28.21
N ASP A 290 54.37 4.20 27.70
CA ASP A 290 55.12 3.21 28.46
C ASP A 290 56.01 3.87 29.53
N SER A 291 56.66 3.03 30.35
CA SER A 291 57.56 3.49 31.43
C SER A 291 58.76 4.34 30.96
N ASN A 292 59.09 4.30 29.67
CA ASN A 292 60.16 5.07 29.05
C ASN A 292 59.63 6.34 28.33
N GLY A 293 58.32 6.57 28.35
CA GLY A 293 57.67 7.69 27.70
C GLY A 293 57.44 7.51 26.19
N PHE A 294 57.54 6.28 25.66
CA PHE A 294 57.15 6.00 24.29
C PHE A 294 55.65 5.75 24.21
N PHE A 295 55.00 6.33 23.21
CA PHE A 295 53.59 6.13 22.96
C PHE A 295 53.37 4.77 22.29
N GLN A 296 52.61 3.91 22.95
CA GLN A 296 52.18 2.59 22.51
C GLN A 296 50.67 2.61 22.33
N ALA A 297 50.17 1.94 21.32
CA ALA A 297 48.75 1.74 21.09
C ALA A 297 48.59 0.52 20.21
N ASP A 298 47.55 -0.25 20.47
CA ASP A 298 47.20 -1.39 19.65
C ASP A 298 46.41 -0.96 18.40
N LEU A 299 46.26 -1.85 17.42
CA LEU A 299 45.39 -1.72 16.28
C LEU A 299 44.21 -2.65 16.47
N ILE A 300 43.03 -2.11 16.74
CA ILE A 300 41.84 -2.92 16.96
C ILE A 300 40.83 -2.63 15.83
N LEU A 301 40.37 -3.69 15.20
CA LEU A 301 39.41 -3.69 14.10
C LEU A 301 38.09 -4.28 14.59
N LEU A 302 37.15 -3.42 14.99
CA LEU A 302 35.83 -3.85 15.42
C LEU A 302 34.99 -4.21 14.20
N ASN A 303 34.57 -5.47 14.12
CA ASN A 303 33.84 -6.00 12.98
C ASN A 303 32.34 -6.12 13.23
N ASN A 304 31.94 -6.60 14.42
CA ASN A 304 30.52 -6.67 14.76
C ASN A 304 30.29 -6.53 16.27
N ILE A 305 29.06 -6.16 16.61
CA ILE A 305 28.52 -6.09 17.96
C ILE A 305 27.20 -6.85 17.96
N ILE A 306 26.97 -7.70 18.94
CA ILE A 306 25.66 -8.32 19.13
C ILE A 306 25.17 -8.09 20.56
N THR A 307 23.91 -7.72 20.73
CA THR A 307 23.34 -7.42 22.05
C THR A 307 22.14 -8.32 22.32
N VAL A 308 21.94 -8.68 23.58
CA VAL A 308 20.66 -9.21 24.08
C VAL A 308 20.17 -8.26 25.15
N LEU A 309 18.99 -7.70 24.91
CA LEU A 309 18.35 -6.72 25.75
C LEU A 309 16.91 -7.18 26.00
N ASN A 310 16.46 -7.12 27.25
CA ASN A 310 15.08 -7.44 27.58
C ASN A 310 14.21 -6.21 27.29
N SER A 311 13.60 -6.20 26.10
CA SER A 311 12.67 -5.16 25.68
C SER A 311 11.31 -5.82 25.48
N GLN A 312 10.28 -5.31 26.15
CA GLN A 312 8.87 -5.71 26.04
C GLN A 312 8.10 -4.57 25.37
N LEU A 313 8.13 -4.53 24.04
CA LEU A 313 7.43 -3.51 23.26
C LEU A 313 6.51 -4.16 22.21
N PRO A 314 5.32 -3.59 21.98
CA PRO A 314 4.53 -3.93 20.81
C PRO A 314 5.16 -3.37 19.52
N ASP A 315 4.66 -3.81 18.36
CA ASP A 315 5.05 -3.27 17.05
C ASP A 315 3.80 -3.23 16.15
N ALA A 316 3.13 -2.08 16.12
CA ALA A 316 1.86 -1.89 15.45
C ALA A 316 2.08 -1.65 13.95
N THR A 317 1.58 -2.54 13.12
CA THR A 317 1.51 -2.32 11.67
C THR A 317 0.06 -2.32 11.22
N ILE A 318 -0.22 -1.75 10.05
CA ILE A 318 -1.59 -1.67 9.53
C ILE A 318 -1.64 -2.04 8.05
N THR A 319 -2.72 -2.72 7.66
CA THR A 319 -3.06 -3.01 6.26
C THR A 319 -4.46 -2.49 5.94
N ILE A 320 -4.64 -1.99 4.72
CA ILE A 320 -5.96 -1.68 4.16
C ILE A 320 -6.36 -2.90 3.33
N ASP A 321 -7.41 -3.60 3.75
CA ASP A 321 -7.79 -4.88 3.16
C ASP A 321 -8.78 -4.69 2.00
N ALA A 322 -9.74 -3.76 2.17
CA ALA A 322 -10.70 -3.38 1.15
C ALA A 322 -11.26 -1.97 1.39
N TYR A 323 -11.85 -1.39 0.36
CA TYR A 323 -12.66 -0.18 0.47
C TYR A 323 -13.90 -0.25 -0.43
N TYR A 324 -14.95 0.43 -0.03
CA TYR A 324 -16.22 0.49 -0.76
C TYR A 324 -16.68 1.94 -0.88
N THR A 325 -17.09 2.33 -2.10
CA THR A 325 -17.68 3.64 -2.39
C THR A 325 -19.07 3.45 -2.97
N THR A 326 -20.00 4.35 -2.62
CA THR A 326 -21.37 4.32 -3.14
C THR A 326 -21.59 5.42 -4.18
N CYS A 327 -22.06 5.02 -5.36
CA CYS A 327 -22.37 5.90 -6.50
C CYS A 327 -23.25 7.09 -6.09
N GLY A 328 -22.81 8.31 -6.44
CA GLY A 328 -23.54 9.55 -6.17
C GLY A 328 -23.52 10.01 -4.71
N THR A 329 -22.78 9.30 -3.86
CA THR A 329 -22.56 9.67 -2.45
C THR A 329 -21.08 9.96 -2.23
N ARG A 330 -20.76 10.47 -1.03
CA ARG A 330 -19.37 10.67 -0.59
C ARG A 330 -19.04 9.75 0.58
N ASP A 331 -19.71 8.61 0.63
CA ASP A 331 -19.57 7.58 1.66
C ASP A 331 -18.38 6.70 1.27
N LEU A 332 -17.44 6.56 2.19
CA LEU A 332 -16.29 5.67 2.07
C LEU A 332 -16.29 4.71 3.24
N GLU A 333 -16.43 3.42 2.95
CA GLU A 333 -16.23 2.34 3.92
C GLU A 333 -14.86 1.70 3.70
N ILE A 334 -14.15 1.41 4.79
CA ILE A 334 -12.78 0.88 4.78
C ILE A 334 -12.72 -0.31 5.72
N ASP A 335 -12.25 -1.43 5.18
CA ASP A 335 -11.83 -2.60 5.95
C ASP A 335 -10.31 -2.56 6.12
N PHE A 336 -9.84 -2.69 7.36
CA PHE A 336 -8.43 -2.63 7.69
C PHE A 336 -8.09 -3.62 8.80
N THR A 337 -6.81 -4.00 8.88
CA THR A 337 -6.29 -4.87 9.92
C THR A 337 -5.07 -4.25 10.57
N VAL A 338 -5.10 -4.14 11.90
CA VAL A 338 -3.95 -3.77 12.74
C VAL A 338 -3.26 -5.05 13.18
N HIS A 339 -1.94 -5.10 13.08
CA HIS A 339 -1.14 -6.26 13.47
C HIS A 339 -0.12 -5.88 14.54
N ASN A 340 0.20 -6.84 15.41
CA ASN A 340 1.28 -6.74 16.39
C ASN A 340 2.31 -7.84 16.12
N LEU A 341 2.97 -7.76 14.97
CA LEU A 341 3.89 -8.80 14.47
C LEU A 341 5.33 -8.48 14.88
N ASN A 342 6.17 -9.52 15.03
CA ASN A 342 7.58 -9.35 15.38
C ASN A 342 7.82 -8.48 16.63
N SER A 343 6.91 -8.57 17.60
CA SER A 343 6.90 -7.80 18.84
C SER A 343 7.22 -8.64 20.07
N THR A 344 7.46 -7.97 21.20
CA THR A 344 7.76 -8.60 22.49
C THR A 344 6.78 -8.21 23.60
N ASP A 345 5.76 -7.41 23.30
CA ASP A 345 4.63 -7.15 24.19
C ASP A 345 3.30 -7.02 23.44
N ILE A 346 2.21 -7.04 24.19
CA ILE A 346 0.84 -6.85 23.72
C ILE A 346 0.64 -5.40 23.27
N LEU A 347 0.07 -5.19 22.09
CA LEU A 347 -0.38 -3.86 21.68
C LEU A 347 -1.62 -3.50 22.51
N PRO A 348 -1.61 -2.37 23.25
CA PRO A 348 -2.74 -2.01 24.11
C PRO A 348 -4.07 -1.87 23.36
N THR A 349 -5.18 -2.08 24.07
CA THR A 349 -6.49 -1.64 23.60
C THR A 349 -6.53 -0.10 23.55
N ASN A 350 -7.38 0.46 22.69
CA ASN A 350 -7.50 1.89 22.44
C ASN A 350 -6.23 2.52 21.82
N THR A 351 -5.37 1.74 21.16
CA THR A 351 -4.32 2.30 20.30
C THR A 351 -4.99 3.05 19.16
N PRO A 352 -4.75 4.37 19.02
CA PRO A 352 -5.50 5.22 18.11
C PRO A 352 -5.15 4.92 16.65
N ILE A 353 -6.09 5.18 15.74
CA ILE A 353 -5.91 4.97 14.30
C ILE A 353 -6.49 6.17 13.57
N ALA A 354 -5.65 6.90 12.85
CA ALA A 354 -6.04 8.09 12.11
C ALA A 354 -6.16 7.82 10.61
N PHE A 355 -7.17 8.44 10.00
CA PHE A 355 -7.46 8.35 8.58
C PHE A 355 -7.35 9.73 7.96
N TYR A 356 -6.53 9.85 6.91
CA TYR A 356 -6.30 11.09 6.20
C TYR A 356 -6.67 10.93 4.73
N ALA A 357 -7.36 11.92 4.18
CA ALA A 357 -7.51 12.09 2.74
C ALA A 357 -6.51 13.15 2.26
N ASN A 358 -5.50 12.70 1.52
CA ASN A 358 -4.26 13.42 1.27
C ASN A 358 -3.60 13.79 2.62
N ASN A 359 -3.80 15.02 3.10
CA ASN A 359 -3.25 15.50 4.37
C ASN A 359 -4.36 15.99 5.33
N ALA A 360 -5.63 15.82 4.97
CA ALA A 360 -6.76 16.26 5.78
C ALA A 360 -7.28 15.09 6.61
N LEU A 361 -7.29 15.23 7.95
CA LEU A 361 -7.87 14.24 8.85
C LEU A 361 -9.37 14.09 8.57
N ILE A 362 -9.79 12.88 8.18
CA ILE A 362 -11.20 12.55 7.93
C ILE A 362 -11.87 11.85 9.11
N GLY A 363 -11.06 11.21 9.97
CA GLY A 363 -11.56 10.62 11.21
C GLY A 363 -10.49 9.84 11.97
N VAL A 364 -10.88 9.40 13.16
CA VAL A 364 -10.07 8.56 14.04
C VAL A 364 -10.93 7.43 14.60
N THR A 365 -10.33 6.27 14.81
CA THR A 365 -10.87 5.17 15.61
C THR A 365 -9.76 4.63 16.52
N ALA A 366 -9.95 3.48 17.15
CA ALA A 366 -8.90 2.81 17.90
C ALA A 366 -9.09 1.28 17.89
N THR A 367 -8.05 0.54 18.28
CA THR A 367 -8.19 -0.91 18.57
C THR A 367 -9.21 -1.14 19.67
N LEU A 368 -10.02 -2.18 19.54
CA LEU A 368 -11.09 -2.50 20.48
C LEU A 368 -10.58 -3.39 21.61
N GLU A 369 -9.71 -4.33 21.30
CA GLU A 369 -9.14 -5.30 22.24
C GLU A 369 -7.61 -5.19 22.26
N PRO A 370 -6.93 -5.68 23.31
CA PRO A 370 -5.48 -5.81 23.26
C PRO A 370 -5.06 -6.84 22.21
N ILE A 371 -4.09 -6.50 21.36
CA ILE A 371 -3.59 -7.40 20.31
C ILE A 371 -2.35 -8.13 20.83
N ALA A 372 -2.48 -9.43 21.07
CA ALA A 372 -1.37 -10.27 21.53
C ALA A 372 -0.18 -10.29 20.56
N ILE A 373 0.99 -10.69 21.05
CA ILE A 373 2.19 -10.88 20.22
C ILE A 373 1.89 -11.85 19.06
N GLY A 374 2.21 -11.44 17.85
CA GLY A 374 1.97 -12.21 16.63
C GLY A 374 0.50 -12.26 16.18
N ALA A 375 -0.39 -11.51 16.82
CA ALA A 375 -1.81 -11.47 16.49
C ALA A 375 -2.20 -10.20 15.72
N SER A 376 -3.47 -10.12 15.32
CA SER A 376 -4.04 -8.98 14.62
C SER A 376 -5.51 -8.76 14.97
N GLU A 377 -6.01 -7.56 14.67
CA GLU A 377 -7.40 -7.14 14.84
C GLU A 377 -7.91 -6.48 13.56
N SER A 378 -8.98 -7.02 12.97
CA SER A 378 -9.62 -6.46 11.77
C SER A 378 -10.88 -5.69 12.14
N ASN A 379 -11.06 -4.52 11.51
CA ASN A 379 -12.19 -3.63 11.75
C ASN A 379 -12.68 -2.98 10.46
N THR A 380 -13.91 -2.46 10.51
CA THR A 380 -14.53 -1.68 9.44
C THR A 380 -14.93 -0.30 9.96
N VAL A 381 -14.71 0.74 9.17
CA VAL A 381 -15.14 2.12 9.48
C VAL A 381 -15.74 2.79 8.26
N THR A 382 -16.75 3.65 8.48
CA THR A 382 -17.41 4.41 7.42
C THR A 382 -17.25 5.92 7.67
N PHE A 383 -16.82 6.65 6.64
CA PHE A 383 -16.67 8.10 6.66
C PHE A 383 -17.55 8.79 5.62
N GLN A 384 -17.99 9.99 5.95
CA GLN A 384 -18.62 10.94 5.02
C GLN A 384 -17.57 11.94 4.55
N ILE A 385 -17.06 11.78 3.34
CA ILE A 385 -15.96 12.59 2.81
C ILE A 385 -16.45 14.00 2.50
N GLN A 386 -15.78 15.00 3.07
CA GLN A 386 -16.14 16.41 2.91
C GLN A 386 -16.02 16.86 1.45
N ASN A 387 -16.87 17.81 1.03
CA ASN A 387 -16.88 18.37 -0.33
C ASN A 387 -15.59 19.14 -0.69
N SER A 388 -14.77 19.51 0.28
CA SER A 388 -13.47 20.15 0.06
C SER A 388 -12.40 19.18 -0.43
N ILE A 389 -12.59 17.87 -0.25
CA ILE A 389 -11.67 16.83 -0.71
C ILE A 389 -12.06 16.47 -2.16
N PRO A 390 -11.12 16.39 -3.11
CA PRO A 390 -11.42 15.96 -4.48
C PRO A 390 -11.96 14.52 -4.52
N ASP A 391 -12.61 14.14 -5.62
CA ASP A 391 -13.15 12.77 -5.77
C ASP A 391 -12.05 11.70 -5.85
N ASN A 392 -10.87 12.09 -6.34
CA ASN A 392 -9.69 11.25 -6.32
C ASN A 392 -8.72 11.78 -5.26
N PHE A 393 -8.34 10.94 -4.31
CA PHE A 393 -7.40 11.30 -3.25
C PHE A 393 -6.63 10.07 -2.76
N ASN A 394 -5.49 10.33 -2.11
CA ASN A 394 -4.72 9.30 -1.45
C ASN A 394 -5.22 9.14 -0.01
N LEU A 395 -5.70 7.95 0.35
CA LEU A 395 -6.06 7.60 1.72
C LEU A 395 -4.80 7.12 2.45
N THR A 396 -4.44 7.80 3.53
CA THR A 396 -3.37 7.38 4.44
C THR A 396 -4.01 6.95 5.75
N VAL A 397 -3.72 5.73 6.20
CA VAL A 397 -4.16 5.20 7.49
C VAL A 397 -2.93 4.94 8.34
N ILE A 398 -2.94 5.47 9.56
CA ILE A 398 -1.80 5.41 10.48
C ILE A 398 -2.30 4.84 11.80
N VAL A 399 -1.76 3.69 12.22
CA VAL A 399 -1.96 3.15 13.57
C VAL A 399 -1.03 3.88 14.55
N ASP A 400 -1.46 3.95 15.81
CA ASP A 400 -0.87 4.77 16.86
C ASP A 400 -0.84 6.28 16.52
N ASP A 401 -1.81 6.75 15.74
CA ASP A 401 -2.00 8.18 15.51
C ASP A 401 -3.43 8.60 15.89
N ASN A 402 -3.54 9.65 16.70
CA ASN A 402 -4.80 10.24 17.11
C ASN A 402 -5.22 11.47 16.25
N GLY A 403 -4.57 11.68 15.11
CA GLY A 403 -4.81 12.80 14.21
C GLY A 403 -3.81 13.95 14.38
N THR A 404 -2.75 13.75 15.16
CA THR A 404 -1.71 14.76 15.43
C THR A 404 -0.37 14.42 14.80
N GLY A 405 -0.21 13.19 14.29
CA GLY A 405 1.04 12.69 13.72
C GLY A 405 2.07 12.32 14.78
N THR A 406 1.66 12.10 16.02
CA THR A 406 2.54 11.66 17.12
C THR A 406 2.02 10.37 17.74
N GLY A 407 2.90 9.37 17.83
CA GLY A 407 2.70 8.11 18.54
C GLY A 407 2.38 8.30 20.02
N SER A 408 1.55 7.41 20.57
CA SER A 408 1.19 7.33 21.99
C SER A 408 1.66 6.05 22.66
N VAL A 409 1.89 5.00 21.88
CA VAL A 409 2.45 3.72 22.30
C VAL A 409 3.92 3.73 21.88
N ILE A 410 4.81 3.34 22.81
CA ILE A 410 6.21 3.14 22.43
C ILE A 410 6.30 1.79 21.75
N GLU A 411 6.89 1.76 20.57
CA GLU A 411 6.94 0.58 19.72
C GLU A 411 8.38 0.19 19.38
N ILE A 412 8.57 -1.02 18.85
CA ILE A 412 9.89 -1.46 18.37
C ILE A 412 10.30 -0.63 17.15
N ILE A 413 9.39 -0.42 16.18
CA ILE A 413 9.64 0.38 14.99
C ILE A 413 8.56 1.45 14.82
N GLU A 414 8.83 2.65 15.33
CA GLU A 414 7.94 3.85 15.25
C GLU A 414 7.64 4.38 13.82
N THR A 415 8.10 3.68 12.77
CA THR A 415 8.05 4.17 11.39
C THR A 415 7.33 3.24 10.42
N ASN A 416 6.87 2.07 10.88
CA ASN A 416 6.18 1.08 10.04
C ASN A 416 4.64 1.11 10.21
N ASN A 417 4.09 2.12 10.89
CA ASN A 417 2.67 2.20 11.25
C ASN A 417 1.71 2.68 10.14
N THR A 418 2.16 2.82 8.90
CA THR A 418 1.40 3.53 7.84
C THR A 418 1.02 2.63 6.67
N ALA A 419 -0.25 2.69 6.25
CA ALA A 419 -0.76 2.13 5.00
C ALA A 419 -1.37 3.22 4.09
N ILE A 420 -1.25 3.03 2.78
CA ILE A 420 -1.68 4.01 1.78
C ILE A 420 -2.51 3.33 0.68
N GLN A 421 -3.62 3.95 0.27
CA GLN A 421 -4.49 3.47 -0.80
C GLN A 421 -5.04 4.64 -1.64
N ASP A 422 -4.98 4.55 -2.97
CA ASP A 422 -5.66 5.53 -3.83
C ASP A 422 -7.17 5.25 -3.87
N ILE A 423 -7.97 6.29 -3.59
CA ILE A 423 -9.44 6.24 -3.56
C ILE A 423 -10.01 7.08 -4.69
N SER A 424 -11.04 6.54 -5.35
CA SER A 424 -11.86 7.25 -6.33
C SER A 424 -13.33 7.18 -5.92
N LEU A 425 -13.88 8.31 -5.49
CA LEU A 425 -15.31 8.47 -5.26
C LEU A 425 -16.04 8.49 -6.60
N ILE A 426 -17.24 7.94 -6.63
CA ILE A 426 -18.08 7.89 -7.83
C ILE A 426 -19.06 9.08 -7.75
N PRO A 427 -18.83 10.18 -8.50
CA PRO A 427 -19.69 11.35 -8.43
C PRO A 427 -21.09 11.03 -8.93
N LEU A 428 -22.05 11.91 -8.60
CA LEU A 428 -23.40 11.80 -9.11
C LEU A 428 -23.38 11.91 -10.65
N PRO A 429 -24.01 10.96 -11.38
CA PRO A 429 -24.06 11.01 -12.84
C PRO A 429 -24.76 12.27 -13.35
N GLU A 430 -24.25 12.83 -14.45
CA GLU A 430 -24.93 13.91 -15.16
C GLU A 430 -26.21 13.42 -15.85
N VAL A 431 -27.19 14.31 -15.98
CA VAL A 431 -28.45 14.02 -16.68
C VAL A 431 -28.26 14.20 -18.18
N ILE A 432 -28.44 13.12 -18.94
CA ILE A 432 -28.26 13.10 -20.40
C ILE A 432 -29.62 13.27 -21.09
N PRO A 433 -29.84 14.33 -21.89
CA PRO A 433 -31.08 14.50 -22.64
C PRO A 433 -31.16 13.53 -23.83
N LEU A 434 -32.33 12.95 -24.05
CA LEU A 434 -32.68 12.10 -25.19
C LEU A 434 -33.75 12.79 -26.06
N ASP A 435 -33.94 12.28 -27.28
CA ASP A 435 -34.97 12.78 -28.19
C ASP A 435 -36.38 12.47 -27.64
N PRO A 436 -37.32 13.41 -27.76
CA PRO A 436 -38.66 13.25 -27.19
C PRO A 436 -39.47 12.15 -27.88
N LEU A 437 -40.35 11.50 -27.12
CA LEU A 437 -41.39 10.65 -27.70
C LEU A 437 -42.59 11.51 -28.08
N THR A 438 -43.09 11.36 -29.30
CA THR A 438 -44.26 12.10 -29.79
C THR A 438 -45.41 11.15 -30.13
N ASN A 439 -46.61 11.41 -29.61
CA ASN A 439 -47.79 10.60 -29.93
C ASN A 439 -49.07 11.45 -30.10
N CYS A 440 -50.10 10.83 -30.66
CA CYS A 440 -51.38 11.47 -30.94
C CYS A 440 -52.11 11.91 -29.68
N ASP A 441 -52.51 13.17 -29.63
CA ASP A 441 -53.44 13.66 -28.61
C ASP A 441 -54.76 12.88 -28.68
N LEU A 442 -55.16 12.27 -27.58
CA LEU A 442 -56.42 11.56 -27.43
C LEU A 442 -57.51 12.51 -26.94
N THR A 443 -57.18 13.36 -25.96
CA THR A 443 -58.03 14.41 -25.38
C THR A 443 -57.19 15.32 -24.48
N ASN A 444 -57.45 16.64 -24.51
CA ASN A 444 -56.87 17.63 -23.59
C ASN A 444 -55.33 17.67 -23.57
N ASN A 445 -54.68 17.49 -24.72
CA ASN A 445 -53.21 17.45 -24.83
C ASN A 445 -52.57 16.31 -24.03
N THR A 446 -53.18 15.13 -24.07
CA THR A 446 -52.63 13.93 -23.42
C THR A 446 -52.66 12.73 -24.38
N ALA A 447 -51.61 11.91 -24.32
CA ALA A 447 -51.46 10.70 -25.10
C ALA A 447 -50.94 9.53 -24.25
N ILE A 448 -51.09 8.31 -24.78
CA ILE A 448 -50.53 7.08 -24.22
C ILE A 448 -49.19 6.82 -24.91
N PHE A 449 -48.15 6.55 -24.14
CA PHE A 449 -46.79 6.29 -24.63
C PHE A 449 -46.32 4.89 -24.23
N ASP A 450 -45.57 4.24 -25.13
CA ASP A 450 -44.67 3.17 -24.75
C ASP A 450 -43.30 3.78 -24.44
N LEU A 451 -42.99 3.94 -23.16
CA LEU A 451 -41.73 4.54 -22.71
C LEU A 451 -40.52 3.69 -23.13
N THR A 452 -40.70 2.40 -23.38
CA THR A 452 -39.60 1.50 -23.78
C THR A 452 -39.07 1.80 -25.18
N GLU A 453 -39.80 2.61 -25.98
CA GLU A 453 -39.29 3.09 -27.27
C GLU A 453 -38.02 3.95 -27.12
N ILE A 454 -37.85 4.63 -25.97
CA ILE A 454 -36.67 5.44 -25.69
C ILE A 454 -35.39 4.59 -25.59
N GLU A 455 -35.52 3.30 -25.29
CA GLU A 455 -34.38 2.40 -25.07
C GLU A 455 -33.52 2.24 -26.32
N SER A 456 -34.09 2.48 -27.50
CA SER A 456 -33.36 2.51 -28.78
C SER A 456 -32.31 3.63 -28.87
N GLN A 457 -32.39 4.65 -28.02
CA GLN A 457 -31.49 5.81 -28.01
C GLN A 457 -30.34 5.70 -26.99
N ILE A 458 -30.34 4.67 -26.15
CA ILE A 458 -29.32 4.44 -25.13
C ILE A 458 -28.48 3.21 -25.45
N ASP A 459 -27.31 3.12 -24.81
CA ASP A 459 -26.44 1.95 -24.96
C ASP A 459 -27.11 0.70 -24.37
N GLY A 460 -26.94 -0.45 -25.02
CA GLY A 460 -27.54 -1.73 -24.61
C GLY A 460 -26.81 -2.45 -23.47
N SER A 461 -25.87 -1.77 -22.80
CA SER A 461 -24.98 -2.34 -21.79
C SER A 461 -25.56 -2.31 -20.35
N TYR A 462 -26.74 -1.72 -20.16
CA TYR A 462 -27.38 -1.59 -18.86
C TYR A 462 -28.13 -2.87 -18.43
N SER A 463 -28.14 -3.12 -17.12
CA SER A 463 -28.74 -4.31 -16.52
C SER A 463 -30.24 -4.15 -16.25
N ASN A 464 -30.64 -3.00 -15.70
CA ASN A 464 -32.03 -2.67 -15.38
C ASN A 464 -32.34 -1.22 -15.75
N LEU A 465 -33.59 -0.96 -16.13
CA LEU A 465 -34.11 0.35 -16.51
C LEU A 465 -35.34 0.71 -15.67
N TYR A 466 -35.37 1.92 -15.11
CA TYR A 466 -36.48 2.41 -14.29
C TYR A 466 -36.84 3.84 -14.67
N TYR A 467 -38.13 4.14 -14.72
CA TYR A 467 -38.66 5.43 -15.19
C TYR A 467 -39.30 6.20 -14.03
N PHE A 468 -39.11 7.51 -13.96
CA PHE A 468 -39.54 8.37 -12.86
C PHE A 468 -40.07 9.71 -13.35
N LEU A 469 -40.94 10.33 -12.55
CA LEU A 469 -41.49 11.67 -12.82
C LEU A 469 -40.62 12.80 -12.25
N SER A 470 -39.67 12.49 -11.38
CA SER A 470 -38.76 13.47 -10.80
C SER A 470 -37.37 12.88 -10.59
N ILE A 471 -36.35 13.74 -10.62
CA ILE A 471 -34.98 13.33 -10.34
C ILE A 471 -34.76 12.89 -8.88
N ALA A 472 -35.53 13.44 -7.93
CA ALA A 472 -35.43 13.08 -6.52
C ALA A 472 -35.95 11.65 -6.27
N ASP A 473 -37.07 11.30 -6.92
CA ASP A 473 -37.62 9.94 -6.92
C ASP A 473 -36.63 8.96 -7.56
N LEU A 474 -35.99 9.35 -8.67
CA LEU A 474 -34.97 8.54 -9.33
C LEU A 474 -33.78 8.23 -8.41
N GLN A 475 -33.23 9.25 -7.75
CA GLN A 475 -32.06 9.13 -6.87
C GLN A 475 -32.33 8.25 -5.66
N THR A 476 -33.53 8.34 -5.10
CA THR A 476 -33.96 7.56 -3.92
C THR A 476 -34.65 6.24 -4.29
N HIS A 477 -34.81 5.97 -5.60
CA HIS A 477 -35.59 4.86 -6.13
C HIS A 477 -37.02 4.79 -5.56
N PHE A 478 -37.66 5.95 -5.44
CA PHE A 478 -39.02 6.08 -4.91
C PHE A 478 -40.02 6.22 -6.07
N ASN A 479 -41.22 5.64 -5.93
CA ASN A 479 -42.31 5.73 -6.92
C ASN A 479 -41.93 5.52 -8.41
N PRO A 480 -41.27 4.41 -8.79
CA PRO A 480 -41.03 4.12 -10.21
C PRO A 480 -42.34 3.95 -10.99
N ILE A 481 -42.34 4.37 -12.25
CA ILE A 481 -43.46 4.17 -13.19
C ILE A 481 -43.52 2.69 -13.55
N ASN A 482 -44.61 2.02 -13.16
CA ASN A 482 -44.77 0.57 -13.33
C ASN A 482 -45.28 0.15 -14.72
N LEU A 483 -46.14 0.96 -15.35
CA LEU A 483 -46.74 0.66 -16.66
C LEU A 483 -45.96 1.37 -17.76
N THR A 484 -44.73 0.92 -18.00
CA THR A 484 -43.80 1.58 -18.93
C THR A 484 -44.24 1.49 -20.39
N ASN A 485 -44.87 0.39 -20.81
CA ASN A 485 -45.35 0.21 -22.18
C ASN A 485 -46.74 0.79 -22.48
N TYR A 486 -47.37 1.44 -21.48
CA TYR A 486 -48.71 2.00 -21.60
C TYR A 486 -48.89 3.19 -20.62
N TYR A 487 -48.00 4.16 -20.71
CA TYR A 487 -47.98 5.31 -19.83
C TYR A 487 -48.89 6.44 -20.35
N GLN A 488 -49.91 6.84 -19.58
CA GLN A 488 -50.75 7.98 -19.88
C GLN A 488 -50.08 9.27 -19.39
N SER A 489 -49.73 10.16 -20.32
CA SER A 489 -49.23 11.50 -19.99
C SER A 489 -50.28 12.37 -19.29
N LEU A 490 -49.79 13.28 -18.44
CA LEU A 490 -50.58 14.23 -17.65
C LEU A 490 -50.66 15.61 -18.33
N THR A 491 -49.61 16.00 -19.06
CA THR A 491 -49.47 17.28 -19.75
C THR A 491 -48.62 17.12 -21.01
N THR A 492 -48.63 18.14 -21.87
CA THR A 492 -47.67 18.30 -22.98
C THR A 492 -46.96 19.65 -22.83
N PRO A 493 -45.62 19.72 -22.84
CA PRO A 493 -44.69 18.61 -22.68
C PRO A 493 -44.75 17.99 -21.26
N GLN A 494 -44.30 16.75 -21.11
CA GLN A 494 -44.08 16.12 -19.80
C GLN A 494 -42.71 15.45 -19.74
N THR A 495 -41.89 15.87 -18.77
CA THR A 495 -40.56 15.30 -18.54
C THR A 495 -40.62 13.94 -17.85
N ILE A 496 -39.84 12.98 -18.35
CA ILE A 496 -39.60 11.66 -17.75
C ILE A 496 -38.10 11.49 -17.55
N TYR A 497 -37.72 10.94 -16.39
CA TYR A 497 -36.35 10.56 -16.08
C TYR A 497 -36.18 9.04 -16.14
N LEU A 498 -35.07 8.58 -16.69
CA LEU A 498 -34.72 7.17 -16.81
C LEU A 498 -33.42 6.88 -16.05
N LYS A 499 -33.47 5.93 -15.12
CA LYS A 499 -32.31 5.36 -14.42
C LYS A 499 -31.90 4.09 -15.12
N ALA A 500 -30.65 4.04 -15.57
CA ALA A 500 -30.09 2.86 -16.22
C ALA A 500 -28.93 2.28 -15.40
N GLU A 501 -29.11 1.10 -14.80
CA GLU A 501 -28.16 0.52 -13.84
C GLU A 501 -27.00 -0.22 -14.52
N THR A 502 -25.78 0.01 -14.01
CA THR A 502 -24.56 -0.75 -14.35
C THR A 502 -24.17 -1.65 -13.17
N SER A 503 -23.09 -2.41 -13.30
CA SER A 503 -22.61 -3.28 -12.22
C SER A 503 -22.14 -2.53 -10.95
N SER A 504 -21.85 -1.23 -11.05
CA SER A 504 -21.28 -0.43 -9.94
C SER A 504 -21.93 0.94 -9.73
N CYS A 505 -22.80 1.41 -10.64
CA CYS A 505 -23.45 2.73 -10.55
C CYS A 505 -24.69 2.76 -11.47
N TYR A 506 -25.09 3.94 -11.95
CA TYR A 506 -26.18 4.11 -12.91
C TYR A 506 -25.94 5.33 -13.81
N ALA A 507 -26.58 5.38 -14.98
CA ALA A 507 -26.72 6.58 -15.79
C ALA A 507 -28.10 7.21 -15.58
N ILE A 508 -28.18 8.53 -15.77
CA ILE A 508 -29.44 9.28 -15.69
C ILE A 508 -29.74 9.88 -17.05
N TYR A 509 -30.90 9.57 -17.60
CA TYR A 509 -31.41 10.15 -18.83
C TYR A 509 -32.68 10.96 -18.57
N THR A 510 -32.96 11.91 -19.46
CA THR A 510 -34.20 12.70 -19.44
C THR A 510 -34.77 12.83 -20.84
N PHE A 511 -36.09 12.77 -20.98
CA PHE A 511 -36.79 12.99 -22.25
C PHE A 511 -38.16 13.61 -22.02
N GLU A 512 -38.69 14.25 -23.05
CA GLU A 512 -40.03 14.84 -23.02
C GLU A 512 -41.03 13.94 -23.74
N LEU A 513 -42.24 13.85 -23.19
CA LEU A 513 -43.41 13.32 -23.86
C LEU A 513 -44.14 14.50 -24.52
N LEU A 514 -44.28 14.44 -25.83
CA LEU A 514 -44.94 15.45 -26.64
C LEU A 514 -46.20 14.88 -27.27
N THR A 515 -47.28 15.64 -27.20
CA THR A 515 -48.49 15.33 -27.95
C THR A 515 -48.56 16.12 -29.24
N GLU A 516 -49.08 15.51 -30.29
CA GLU A 516 -49.45 16.23 -31.51
C GLU A 516 -50.89 15.98 -31.93
N ASN A 517 -51.48 16.99 -32.58
CA ASN A 517 -52.82 16.90 -33.14
C ASN A 517 -52.81 15.92 -34.31
N CYS A 518 -53.38 14.73 -34.11
CA CYS A 518 -53.49 13.72 -35.17
C CYS A 518 -54.75 13.92 -36.02
N PRO A 519 -54.75 13.47 -37.30
CA PRO A 519 -55.87 13.71 -38.20
C PRO A 519 -57.15 13.05 -37.66
N PRO A 520 -58.30 13.74 -37.69
CA PRO A 520 -59.53 13.19 -37.16
C PRO A 520 -60.07 12.09 -38.06
N PHE A 521 -60.82 11.15 -37.47
CA PHE A 521 -61.50 10.10 -38.23
C PHE A 521 -62.86 10.60 -38.72
N ILE A 522 -63.03 10.69 -40.05
CA ILE A 522 -64.25 11.20 -40.69
C ILE A 522 -65.11 10.01 -41.15
N PRO A 523 -66.32 9.81 -40.58
CA PRO A 523 -67.19 8.70 -40.98
C PRO A 523 -67.81 8.92 -42.36
N GLU A 524 -68.11 7.83 -43.07
CA GLU A 524 -68.72 7.89 -44.42
C GLU A 524 -70.25 8.04 -44.40
N GLY A 525 -70.88 7.96 -43.23
CA GLY A 525 -72.31 8.17 -43.10
C GLY A 525 -72.81 8.33 -41.67
N PHE A 526 -74.01 8.88 -41.53
CA PHE A 526 -74.67 9.10 -40.24
C PHE A 526 -76.20 9.13 -40.43
N SER A 527 -76.94 8.96 -39.33
CA SER A 527 -78.40 8.78 -39.35
C SER A 527 -79.13 9.67 -38.35
N PRO A 528 -79.57 10.89 -38.73
CA PRO A 528 -80.31 11.80 -37.83
C PRO A 528 -81.76 11.36 -37.61
N ASN A 529 -81.98 10.22 -36.97
CA ASN A 529 -83.29 9.61 -36.71
C ASN A 529 -83.75 9.79 -35.25
N ASN A 530 -82.93 10.45 -34.43
CA ASN A 530 -83.15 10.75 -33.03
C ASN A 530 -83.22 9.50 -32.14
N ASP A 531 -82.45 8.46 -32.48
CA ASP A 531 -82.26 7.25 -31.67
C ASP A 531 -81.07 7.35 -30.69
N GLY A 532 -80.31 8.44 -30.74
CA GLY A 532 -79.14 8.72 -29.92
C GLY A 532 -77.81 8.26 -30.53
N ILE A 533 -77.82 7.58 -31.68
CA ILE A 533 -76.64 6.99 -32.33
C ILE A 533 -76.43 7.64 -33.70
N ASN A 534 -75.26 8.25 -33.91
CA ASN A 534 -74.90 8.90 -35.18
C ASN A 534 -75.94 9.96 -35.64
N ASP A 535 -76.58 10.65 -34.71
CA ASP A 535 -77.62 11.66 -35.00
C ASP A 535 -77.08 12.97 -35.60
N HIS A 536 -75.76 13.17 -35.51
CA HIS A 536 -75.04 14.23 -36.18
C HIS A 536 -73.83 13.65 -36.88
N PHE A 537 -73.25 14.44 -37.78
CA PHE A 537 -72.00 14.09 -38.42
C PHE A 537 -70.84 14.17 -37.41
N ASN A 538 -70.70 13.12 -36.61
CA ASN A 538 -69.77 13.05 -35.50
C ASN A 538 -68.38 12.61 -36.00
N ILE A 539 -67.49 13.58 -36.19
CA ILE A 539 -66.11 13.33 -36.59
C ILE A 539 -65.26 13.11 -35.33
N THR A 540 -64.76 11.90 -35.13
CA THR A 540 -63.98 11.52 -33.94
C THR A 540 -62.63 12.23 -33.92
N GLY A 541 -62.24 12.76 -32.76
CA GLY A 541 -61.02 13.57 -32.60
C GLY A 541 -61.14 15.01 -33.11
N LEU A 542 -62.25 15.39 -33.74
CA LEU A 542 -62.40 16.76 -34.25
C LEU A 542 -62.71 17.76 -33.12
N TYR A 543 -63.71 17.44 -32.30
CA TYR A 543 -64.32 18.40 -31.38
C TYR A 543 -63.50 18.68 -30.10
N THR A 544 -62.49 17.87 -29.83
CA THR A 544 -61.61 17.96 -28.64
C THR A 544 -60.17 18.34 -28.97
N ILE A 545 -59.73 18.15 -30.21
CA ILE A 545 -58.34 18.43 -30.64
C ILE A 545 -58.29 19.68 -31.51
N PHE A 546 -59.22 19.78 -32.47
CA PHE A 546 -59.29 20.91 -33.41
C PHE A 546 -60.47 21.82 -33.07
N GLU A 547 -60.50 22.39 -31.86
CA GLU A 547 -61.63 23.20 -31.38
C GLU A 547 -61.94 24.42 -32.26
N LYS A 548 -60.97 24.89 -33.03
CA LYS A 548 -61.11 26.03 -33.96
C LYS A 548 -61.51 25.61 -35.38
N HIS A 549 -61.87 24.34 -35.62
CA HIS A 549 -62.21 23.84 -36.95
C HIS A 549 -63.43 24.55 -37.56
N LYS A 550 -63.54 24.45 -38.88
CA LYS A 550 -64.68 24.92 -39.66
C LYS A 550 -65.13 23.81 -40.62
N LEU A 551 -66.38 23.40 -40.49
CA LEU A 551 -67.00 22.37 -41.31
C LEU A 551 -67.98 22.99 -42.31
N LEU A 552 -67.77 22.76 -43.60
CA LEU A 552 -68.64 23.19 -44.68
C LEU A 552 -69.25 21.98 -45.36
N ILE A 553 -70.57 21.96 -45.56
CA ILE A 553 -71.27 20.88 -46.27
C ILE A 553 -71.96 21.43 -47.50
N TYR A 554 -71.80 20.70 -48.61
CA TYR A 554 -72.32 21.01 -49.93
C TYR A 554 -73.26 19.91 -50.40
N ASN A 555 -74.31 20.29 -51.12
CA ASN A 555 -75.15 19.33 -51.83
C ASN A 555 -74.46 18.82 -53.12
N ARG A 556 -75.09 17.86 -53.81
CA ARG A 556 -74.57 17.27 -55.06
C ARG A 556 -74.37 18.24 -56.23
N TRP A 557 -74.87 19.46 -56.13
CA TRP A 557 -74.72 20.51 -57.14
C TRP A 557 -73.65 21.55 -56.75
N GLY A 558 -72.91 21.32 -55.66
CA GLY A 558 -71.86 22.23 -55.18
C GLY A 558 -72.39 23.46 -54.44
N THR A 559 -73.65 23.49 -54.03
CA THR A 559 -74.21 24.58 -53.21
C THR A 559 -73.93 24.33 -51.73
N LEU A 560 -73.37 25.33 -51.03
CA LEU A 560 -73.18 25.29 -49.57
C LEU A 560 -74.54 25.26 -48.87
N ILE A 561 -74.76 24.23 -48.06
CA ILE A 561 -76.00 24.01 -47.30
C ILE A 561 -75.80 24.08 -45.79
N PHE A 562 -74.57 23.86 -45.31
CA PHE A 562 -74.27 23.97 -43.89
C PHE A 562 -72.86 24.51 -43.65
N GLU A 563 -72.73 25.37 -42.66
CA GLU A 563 -71.46 25.86 -42.12
C GLU A 563 -71.50 25.76 -40.59
N GLY A 564 -70.55 25.02 -40.02
CA GLY A 564 -70.48 24.75 -38.59
C GLY A 564 -69.05 24.74 -38.04
N ASN A 565 -68.95 24.50 -36.75
CA ASN A 565 -67.73 24.53 -35.93
C ASN A 565 -67.95 23.67 -34.66
N ASN A 566 -67.14 23.89 -33.61
CA ASN A 566 -67.25 23.14 -32.36
C ASN A 566 -68.61 23.25 -31.66
N ASP A 567 -69.22 24.45 -31.72
CA ASP A 567 -70.51 24.75 -31.07
C ASP A 567 -71.71 24.37 -31.94
N LEU A 568 -71.50 24.29 -33.26
CA LEU A 568 -72.56 24.06 -34.23
C LEU A 568 -72.27 22.82 -35.08
N LYS A 569 -72.76 21.67 -34.59
CA LYS A 569 -72.66 20.36 -35.24
C LYS A 569 -73.74 20.15 -36.30
N TRP A 570 -73.46 19.31 -37.29
CA TRP A 570 -74.41 19.08 -38.39
C TRP A 570 -75.35 17.89 -38.13
N TYR A 571 -76.62 18.19 -37.85
CA TYR A 571 -77.68 17.20 -37.60
C TYR A 571 -78.51 16.86 -38.85
N GLY A 572 -77.97 17.09 -40.06
CA GLY A 572 -78.75 16.99 -41.30
C GLY A 572 -79.73 18.15 -41.52
N ILE A 573 -79.57 19.24 -40.80
CA ILE A 573 -80.35 20.48 -40.97
C ILE A 573 -79.47 21.51 -41.67
N ALA A 574 -79.98 22.13 -42.74
CA ALA A 574 -79.26 23.19 -43.43
C ALA A 574 -79.33 24.50 -42.62
N ASN A 575 -78.24 25.27 -42.59
CA ASN A 575 -78.19 26.62 -42.02
C ASN A 575 -77.72 27.69 -43.03
N ARG A 576 -77.67 27.30 -44.31
CA ARG A 576 -77.31 28.12 -45.46
C ARG A 576 -78.19 27.74 -46.65
N GLY A 577 -78.33 28.67 -47.60
CA GLY A 577 -79.03 28.44 -48.85
C GLY A 577 -80.57 28.41 -48.70
N ILE A 578 -81.25 27.91 -49.73
CA ILE A 578 -82.73 27.97 -49.85
C ILE A 578 -83.44 27.08 -48.80
N ASN A 579 -82.73 26.08 -48.26
CA ASN A 579 -83.27 25.13 -47.28
C ASN A 579 -82.89 25.50 -45.83
N ASP A 580 -82.46 26.73 -45.56
CA ASP A 580 -82.09 27.18 -44.22
C ASP A 580 -83.19 26.86 -43.19
N GLY A 581 -82.78 26.27 -42.06
CA GLY A 581 -83.65 25.80 -40.98
C GLY A 581 -84.38 24.47 -41.24
N HIS A 582 -84.21 23.85 -42.41
CA HIS A 582 -84.95 22.64 -42.80
C HIS A 582 -84.04 21.41 -42.92
N ARG A 583 -84.62 20.24 -42.62
CA ARG A 583 -84.02 18.92 -42.79
C ARG A 583 -83.70 18.68 -44.27
N VAL A 584 -82.48 18.28 -44.58
CA VAL A 584 -82.07 18.00 -45.97
C VAL A 584 -82.47 16.58 -46.38
N PRO A 585 -82.74 16.27 -47.66
CA PRO A 585 -83.13 14.91 -48.07
C PRO A 585 -82.06 13.85 -47.85
N THR A 586 -82.45 12.57 -47.74
CA THR A 586 -81.53 11.42 -47.77
C THR A 586 -80.65 11.46 -49.02
N GLY A 587 -79.35 11.25 -48.85
CA GLY A 587 -78.41 11.19 -49.95
C GLY A 587 -76.98 11.54 -49.58
N THR A 588 -76.12 11.56 -50.59
CA THR A 588 -74.70 11.92 -50.46
C THR A 588 -74.53 13.44 -50.47
N TYR A 589 -73.78 13.93 -49.49
CA TYR A 589 -73.32 15.30 -49.36
C TYR A 589 -71.80 15.33 -49.39
N PHE A 590 -71.23 16.50 -49.70
CA PHE A 590 -69.79 16.69 -49.79
C PHE A 590 -69.34 17.64 -48.69
N TYR A 591 -68.22 17.37 -48.04
CA TYR A 591 -67.70 18.24 -46.99
C TYR A 591 -66.37 18.88 -47.41
N VAL A 592 -66.13 20.07 -46.88
CA VAL A 592 -64.81 20.70 -46.78
C VAL A 592 -64.58 21.01 -45.31
N LEU A 593 -63.63 20.31 -44.69
CA LEU A 593 -63.26 20.44 -43.30
C LEU A 593 -61.94 21.18 -43.19
N HIS A 594 -61.98 22.39 -42.65
CA HIS A 594 -60.80 23.16 -42.29
C HIS A 594 -60.48 22.88 -40.83
N LEU A 595 -59.40 22.15 -40.55
CA LEU A 595 -58.95 21.92 -39.17
C LEU A 595 -58.37 23.17 -38.51
N ASN A 596 -57.97 24.16 -39.34
CA ASN A 596 -57.35 25.42 -38.91
C ASN A 596 -56.09 25.17 -38.04
N ASP A 597 -55.31 24.18 -38.45
CA ASP A 597 -54.01 23.80 -37.91
C ASP A 597 -52.98 23.87 -39.05
N ASP A 598 -51.83 24.50 -38.80
CA ASP A 598 -50.81 24.77 -39.83
C ASP A 598 -50.25 23.51 -40.49
N LYS A 599 -50.34 22.35 -39.82
CA LYS A 599 -49.89 21.05 -40.36
C LYS A 599 -50.85 20.47 -41.40
N TYR A 600 -52.13 20.87 -41.41
CA TYR A 600 -53.17 20.20 -42.19
C TYR A 600 -53.80 21.09 -43.26
N LYS A 601 -53.84 20.58 -44.50
CA LYS A 601 -54.65 21.16 -45.58
C LYS A 601 -56.14 20.85 -45.36
N PRO A 602 -57.07 21.65 -45.92
CA PRO A 602 -58.49 21.35 -45.85
C PRO A 602 -58.79 19.94 -46.37
N MET A 603 -59.49 19.14 -45.57
CA MET A 603 -59.88 17.79 -45.92
C MET A 603 -61.21 17.83 -46.66
N THR A 604 -61.33 17.08 -47.75
CA THR A 604 -62.57 17.02 -48.55
C THR A 604 -62.98 15.58 -48.77
N GLY A 605 -64.29 15.37 -48.87
CA GLY A 605 -64.84 14.03 -49.07
C GLY A 605 -66.35 14.07 -49.17
N TRP A 606 -66.96 12.91 -49.02
CA TRP A 606 -68.40 12.75 -49.04
C TRP A 606 -68.88 12.08 -47.76
N VAL A 607 -70.14 12.29 -47.43
CA VAL A 607 -70.84 11.65 -46.32
C VAL A 607 -72.26 11.32 -46.77
N TYR A 608 -72.70 10.10 -46.48
CA TYR A 608 -74.06 9.64 -46.77
C TYR A 608 -74.96 9.88 -45.56
N LEU A 609 -76.01 10.67 -45.77
CA LEU A 609 -77.02 10.94 -44.75
C LEU A 609 -78.26 10.10 -45.04
N ASN A 610 -78.71 9.34 -44.05
CA ASN A 610 -79.96 8.57 -44.07
C ASN A 610 -80.80 8.85 -42.81
N TYR A 611 -82.09 8.55 -42.81
CA TYR A 611 -82.99 8.85 -41.69
C TYR A 611 -83.75 7.65 -41.18
#